data_AF-A0A256HG79-F1
#
_entry.id   AF-A0A256HG79-F1
#
_cell.length_a   1.000
_cell.length_b   1.000
_cell.length_c   1.000
_cell.angle_alpha   90.00
_cell.angle_beta   90.00
_cell.angle_gamma   90.00
#
_symmetry.space_group_name_H-M   'P 1'
#
loop_
_entity.id
_entity.type
_entity.pdbx_description
1 polymer ?
#
loop_
_entity_poly.entity_id
_entity_poly.type
_entity_poly.pdbx_seq_one_letter_code
_entity_poly.pdbx_strand_id
1 'polypeptide(L)'
;MERGDHMSSPSAVDAFPGFVALDALAVLEGERPGASVQLTEGYLHGQQRMLEAIDRPDVTDDRVDTCQESRRIWGDLHVDIGSRTEGNLQEASTRLRDLLRGLPEVRYLRDRYPETCFVVPEWLRTPGEVQYGARVYFFADEAPAPDEILDRNIRAVLDESPGAFDRYLGSLHGYPECCVDYYAGAKRSPAAESPEARSIAPLADIVDEERVHGGAPSSSSVTEILPGFFERPQSYAFFAHAFYPEPECDAARRTGVSIYETLAESLPESLVRDYFRVNFGWSYLLERSARRRVDCVPEPGAFGREHALLYLPLQILLETGVY
;
A
#
# COMPACT_ATOMS: atom_id res chain seq x y z
N MET A 1 38.86 20.57 14.31
CA MET A 1 37.45 20.40 14.70
C MET A 1 36.82 19.61 13.57
N GLU A 2 36.88 18.29 13.71
CA GLU A 2 36.44 17.34 12.70
C GLU A 2 34.92 17.47 12.56
N ARG A 3 34.45 17.70 11.33
CA ARG A 3 33.05 17.51 10.97
C ARG A 3 32.88 16.00 10.90
N GLY A 4 32.24 15.43 11.92
CA GLY A 4 31.80 14.05 11.86
C GLY A 4 30.84 13.91 10.69
N ASP A 5 31.17 13.00 9.78
CA ASP A 5 30.22 12.41 8.86
C ASP A 5 29.09 11.82 9.72
N HIS A 6 27.93 12.48 9.74
CA HIS A 6 26.69 11.81 10.04
C HIS A 6 26.38 10.91 8.84
N MET A 7 27.05 9.76 8.80
CA MET A 7 26.45 8.60 8.14
C MET A 7 25.18 8.29 8.92
N SER A 8 24.05 8.69 8.35
CA SER A 8 22.73 8.20 8.73
C SER A 8 22.84 6.69 8.87
N SER A 9 22.54 6.16 10.05
CA SER A 9 22.31 4.73 10.23
C SER A 9 21.36 4.27 9.12
N PRO A 10 21.60 3.12 8.45
CA PRO A 10 20.66 2.58 7.47
C PRO A 10 19.28 2.62 8.10
N SER A 11 18.33 3.33 7.48
CA SER A 11 17.00 3.44 8.08
C SER A 11 16.45 2.03 8.23
N ALA A 12 15.76 1.73 9.33
CA ALA A 12 15.29 0.37 9.61
C ALA A 12 14.38 -0.20 8.50
N VAL A 13 13.89 0.66 7.61
CA VAL A 13 13.01 0.35 6.48
C VAL A 13 13.72 0.40 5.11
N ASP A 14 15.04 0.66 5.04
CA ASP A 14 15.80 0.74 3.78
C ASP A 14 15.71 -0.53 2.94
N ALA A 15 15.58 -1.67 3.62
CA ALA A 15 15.46 -2.97 2.98
C ALA A 15 14.05 -3.25 2.43
N PHE A 16 13.05 -2.44 2.76
CA PHE A 16 11.66 -2.63 2.31
C PHE A 16 11.46 -2.08 0.90
N PRO A 17 10.48 -2.61 0.15
CA PRO A 17 10.05 -1.99 -1.11
C PRO A 17 9.73 -0.51 -0.88
N GLY A 18 10.16 0.37 -1.78
CA GLY A 18 10.04 1.82 -1.65
C GLY A 18 8.68 2.29 -1.12
N PHE A 19 7.56 1.86 -1.71
CA PHE A 19 6.24 2.29 -1.20
C PHE A 19 5.95 1.83 0.23
N VAL A 20 6.36 0.60 0.60
CA VAL A 20 6.23 0.10 1.99
C VAL A 20 7.18 0.85 2.92
N ALA A 21 8.39 1.14 2.46
CA ALA A 21 9.41 1.84 3.22
C ALA A 21 8.95 3.26 3.57
N LEU A 22 8.43 4.02 2.60
CA LEU A 22 7.93 5.38 2.85
C LEU A 22 6.67 5.37 3.73
N ASP A 23 5.77 4.39 3.55
CA ASP A 23 4.61 4.24 4.43
C ASP A 23 5.04 3.92 5.89
N ALA A 24 5.98 2.99 6.06
CA ALA A 24 6.51 2.60 7.36
C ALA A 24 7.35 3.72 8.01
N LEU A 25 8.12 4.48 7.24
CA LEU A 25 8.88 5.62 7.74
C LEU A 25 7.95 6.70 8.29
N ALA A 26 6.84 7.01 7.60
CA ALA A 26 5.84 7.95 8.13
C ALA A 26 5.23 7.47 9.46
N VAL A 27 5.18 6.16 9.72
CA VAL A 27 4.76 5.62 11.03
C VAL A 27 5.85 5.82 12.07
N LEU A 28 7.10 5.47 11.75
CA LEU A 28 8.25 5.60 12.66
C LEU A 28 8.54 7.07 13.04
N GLU A 29 8.28 8.02 12.15
CA GLU A 29 8.39 9.46 12.42
C GLU A 29 7.15 10.04 13.15
N GLY A 30 6.16 9.21 13.49
CA GLY A 30 4.99 9.60 14.28
C GLY A 30 3.91 10.37 13.50
N GLU A 31 4.02 10.48 12.17
CA GLU A 31 3.00 11.14 11.34
C GLU A 31 1.71 10.32 11.24
N ARG A 32 1.81 8.99 11.40
CA ARG A 32 0.66 8.08 11.43
C ARG A 32 0.82 7.03 12.53
N PRO A 33 -0.28 6.60 13.18
CA PRO A 33 -0.23 5.56 14.20
C PRO A 33 0.13 4.19 13.61
N GLY A 34 -0.23 3.94 12.36
CA GLY A 34 0.09 2.70 11.68
C GLY A 34 -0.02 2.77 10.16
N ALA A 35 0.52 1.76 9.50
CA ALA A 35 0.46 1.53 8.07
C ALA A 35 0.23 0.05 7.80
N SER A 36 -0.11 -0.30 6.56
CA SER A 36 -0.22 -1.70 6.18
C SER A 36 0.00 -1.94 4.70
N VAL A 37 0.47 -3.14 4.37
CA VAL A 37 0.58 -3.62 2.99
C VAL A 37 -0.18 -4.92 2.84
N GLN A 38 -0.99 -5.00 1.78
CA GLN A 38 -1.66 -6.24 1.41
C GLN A 38 -0.71 -7.11 0.59
N LEU A 39 -0.49 -8.35 1.03
CA LEU A 39 0.28 -9.33 0.27
C LEU A 39 -0.65 -9.93 -0.79
N THR A 40 -0.34 -9.64 -2.04
CA THR A 40 -1.04 -10.15 -3.22
C THR A 40 -0.03 -10.78 -4.17
N GLU A 41 -0.51 -11.57 -5.13
CA GLU A 41 0.35 -12.07 -6.20
C GLU A 41 0.99 -10.92 -6.98
N GLY A 42 0.26 -9.82 -7.23
CA GLY A 42 0.81 -8.62 -7.88
C GLY A 42 1.91 -7.95 -7.06
N TYR A 43 1.79 -7.91 -5.73
CA TYR A 43 2.82 -7.39 -4.84
C TYR A 43 4.12 -8.21 -4.93
N LEU A 44 4.04 -9.53 -4.78
CA LEU A 44 5.22 -10.40 -4.81
C LEU A 44 5.84 -10.49 -6.20
N HIS A 45 5.01 -10.65 -7.23
CA HIS A 45 5.45 -10.74 -8.61
C HIS A 45 6.09 -9.43 -9.09
N GLY A 46 5.51 -8.29 -8.70
CA GLY A 46 6.05 -6.98 -9.07
C GLY A 46 7.42 -6.72 -8.48
N GLN A 47 7.63 -7.08 -7.20
CA GLN A 47 8.95 -7.03 -6.58
C GLN A 47 9.95 -7.93 -7.29
N GLN A 48 9.60 -9.20 -7.50
CA GLN A 48 10.47 -10.16 -8.17
C GLN A 48 10.94 -9.63 -9.54
N ARG A 49 10.00 -9.16 -10.37
CA ARG A 49 10.33 -8.64 -11.71
C ARG A 49 11.30 -7.48 -11.68
N MET A 50 11.15 -6.58 -10.71
CA MET A 50 12.02 -5.42 -10.61
C MET A 50 13.39 -5.79 -10.08
N LEU A 51 13.47 -6.68 -9.09
CA LEU A 51 14.73 -7.18 -8.57
C LEU A 51 15.55 -7.93 -9.63
N GLU A 52 14.90 -8.77 -10.43
CA GLU A 52 15.53 -9.52 -11.54
C GLU A 52 16.02 -8.59 -12.68
N ALA A 53 15.47 -7.37 -12.78
CA ALA A 53 15.86 -6.40 -13.80
C ALA A 53 17.10 -5.56 -13.42
N ILE A 54 17.57 -5.65 -12.17
CA ILE A 54 18.71 -4.88 -11.67
C ILE A 54 19.95 -5.77 -11.58
N ASP A 55 21.06 -5.32 -12.17
CA ASP A 55 22.37 -5.99 -12.12
C ASP A 55 23.11 -5.70 -10.79
N ARG A 56 22.52 -6.14 -9.67
CA ARG A 56 23.05 -6.02 -8.29
C ARG A 56 22.77 -7.29 -7.47
N PRO A 57 23.29 -8.45 -7.88
CA PRO A 57 23.03 -9.73 -7.20
C PRO A 57 23.43 -9.72 -5.72
N ASP A 58 24.38 -8.86 -5.34
CA ASP A 58 24.80 -8.64 -3.94
C ASP A 58 23.68 -8.13 -3.03
N VAL A 59 22.65 -7.48 -3.59
CA VAL A 59 21.50 -6.94 -2.85
C VAL A 59 20.19 -7.61 -3.27
N THR A 60 20.09 -8.11 -4.50
CA THR A 60 18.82 -8.59 -5.06
C THR A 60 18.59 -10.10 -4.92
N ASP A 61 19.62 -10.94 -4.90
CA ASP A 61 19.45 -12.41 -4.98
C ASP A 61 18.61 -12.97 -3.82
N ASP A 62 18.99 -12.67 -2.56
CA ASP A 62 18.26 -13.11 -1.37
C ASP A 62 16.79 -12.63 -1.40
N ARG A 63 16.56 -11.45 -1.97
CA ARG A 63 15.24 -10.84 -2.06
C ARG A 63 14.39 -11.51 -3.14
N VAL A 64 14.99 -11.83 -4.29
CA VAL A 64 14.35 -12.61 -5.36
C VAL A 64 13.91 -13.97 -4.81
N ASP A 65 14.79 -14.67 -4.10
CA ASP A 65 14.47 -15.96 -3.46
C ASP A 65 13.33 -15.83 -2.46
N THR A 66 13.34 -14.78 -1.64
CA THR A 66 12.25 -14.47 -0.68
C THR A 66 10.91 -14.29 -1.39
N CYS A 67 10.89 -13.54 -2.50
CA CYS A 67 9.68 -13.33 -3.31
C CYS A 67 9.21 -14.64 -3.96
N GLN A 68 10.12 -15.39 -4.60
CA GLN A 68 9.81 -16.65 -5.29
C GLN A 68 9.23 -17.69 -4.33
N GLU A 69 9.86 -17.88 -3.18
CA GLU A 69 9.38 -18.84 -2.18
C GLU A 69 8.05 -18.39 -1.56
N SER A 70 7.88 -17.10 -1.29
CA SER A 70 6.60 -16.57 -0.81
C SER A 70 5.47 -16.79 -1.81
N ARG A 71 5.73 -16.61 -3.11
CA ARG A 71 4.76 -16.88 -4.18
C ARG A 71 4.40 -18.36 -4.26
N ARG A 72 5.39 -19.24 -4.14
CA ARG A 72 5.17 -20.70 -4.11
C ARG A 72 4.24 -21.08 -2.97
N ILE A 73 4.57 -20.66 -1.74
CA ILE A 73 3.75 -20.96 -0.57
C ILE A 73 2.36 -20.34 -0.73
N TRP A 74 2.26 -19.08 -1.17
CA TRP A 74 0.99 -18.39 -1.39
C TRP A 74 0.10 -19.10 -2.41
N GLY A 75 0.67 -19.56 -3.53
CA GLY A 75 -0.04 -20.29 -4.58
C GLY A 75 -0.55 -21.66 -4.12
N ASP A 76 0.11 -22.27 -3.14
CA ASP A 76 -0.29 -23.55 -2.54
C ASP A 76 -1.32 -23.39 -1.40
N LEU A 77 -1.60 -22.16 -0.95
CA LEU A 77 -2.62 -21.92 0.07
C LEU A 77 -4.02 -22.21 -0.49
N HIS A 78 -4.74 -23.08 0.21
CA HIS A 78 -6.16 -23.32 -0.03
C HIS A 78 -6.90 -23.37 1.29
N VAL A 79 -7.82 -22.42 1.50
CA VAL A 79 -8.60 -22.33 2.73
C VAL A 79 -10.05 -22.68 2.45
N ASP A 80 -10.46 -23.86 2.91
CA ASP A 80 -11.87 -24.28 2.92
C ASP A 80 -12.49 -23.93 4.29
N ILE A 81 -13.47 -23.02 4.27
CA ILE A 81 -14.20 -22.60 5.47
C ILE A 81 -15.43 -23.47 5.77
N GLY A 82 -15.84 -24.36 4.84
CA GLY A 82 -17.00 -25.24 4.94
C GLY A 82 -18.35 -24.51 4.96
N SER A 83 -18.61 -23.71 6.00
CA SER A 83 -19.79 -22.84 6.11
C SER A 83 -19.45 -21.49 6.74
N ARG A 84 -20.23 -20.46 6.39
CA ARG A 84 -20.01 -19.07 6.82
C ARG A 84 -20.56 -18.83 8.22
N THR A 85 -19.87 -19.36 9.23
CA THR A 85 -20.15 -19.12 10.64
C THR A 85 -18.96 -18.42 11.29
N GLU A 86 -19.19 -17.69 12.37
CA GLU A 86 -18.13 -17.03 13.15
C GLU A 86 -17.05 -18.03 13.59
N GLY A 87 -17.46 -19.18 14.16
CA GLY A 87 -16.52 -20.21 14.61
C GLY A 87 -15.66 -20.79 13.49
N ASN A 88 -16.25 -21.06 12.32
CA ASN A 88 -15.47 -21.58 11.18
C ASN A 88 -14.49 -20.55 10.64
N LEU A 89 -14.89 -19.28 10.56
CA LEU A 89 -13.98 -18.20 10.14
C LEU A 89 -12.85 -18.03 11.16
N GLN A 90 -13.12 -18.08 12.46
CA GLN A 90 -12.08 -18.02 13.49
C GLN A 90 -11.08 -19.19 13.41
N GLU A 91 -11.58 -20.42 13.24
CA GLU A 91 -10.72 -21.61 13.12
C GLU A 91 -9.87 -21.57 11.84
N ALA A 92 -10.47 -21.18 10.71
CA ALA A 92 -9.76 -21.01 9.45
C ALA A 92 -8.73 -19.88 9.54
N SER A 93 -9.04 -18.79 10.22
CA SER A 93 -8.13 -17.65 10.42
C SER A 93 -6.93 -18.03 11.27
N THR A 94 -7.13 -18.84 12.31
CA THR A 94 -6.02 -19.32 13.16
C THR A 94 -5.02 -20.12 12.32
N ARG A 95 -5.53 -21.08 11.54
CA ARG A 95 -4.71 -21.90 10.63
C ARG A 95 -4.01 -21.05 9.57
N LEU A 96 -4.74 -20.14 8.94
CA LEU A 96 -4.20 -19.24 7.92
C LEU A 96 -3.11 -18.35 8.51
N ARG A 97 -3.32 -17.75 9.68
CA ARG A 97 -2.32 -16.90 10.34
C ARG A 97 -1.02 -17.65 10.60
N ASP A 98 -1.06 -18.91 11.03
CA ASP A 98 0.14 -19.69 11.28
C ASP A 98 0.92 -19.96 9.98
N LEU A 99 0.21 -20.23 8.87
CA LEU A 99 0.83 -20.35 7.54
C LEU A 99 1.42 -19.01 7.07
N LEU A 100 0.69 -17.90 7.25
CA LEU A 100 1.13 -16.56 6.85
C LEU A 100 2.36 -16.09 7.62
N ARG A 101 2.47 -16.39 8.93
CA ARG A 101 3.70 -16.17 9.72
C ARG A 101 4.90 -16.98 9.20
N GLY A 102 4.61 -18.02 8.42
CA GLY A 102 5.58 -18.85 7.73
C GLY A 102 6.13 -18.24 6.44
N LEU A 103 5.42 -17.30 5.82
CA LEU A 103 5.83 -16.69 4.55
C LEU A 103 7.17 -15.96 4.72
N PRO A 104 8.17 -16.21 3.84
CA PRO A 104 9.43 -15.49 3.85
C PRO A 104 9.24 -13.98 3.81
N GLU A 105 8.28 -13.48 3.02
CA GLU A 105 7.95 -12.06 2.94
C GLU A 105 7.52 -11.46 4.29
N VAL A 106 6.62 -12.15 5.00
CA VAL A 106 6.13 -11.70 6.31
C VAL A 106 7.27 -11.68 7.31
N ARG A 107 8.12 -12.72 7.31
CA ARG A 107 9.30 -12.78 8.17
C ARG A 107 10.29 -11.67 7.84
N TYR A 108 10.55 -11.44 6.56
CA TYR A 108 11.44 -10.41 6.06
C TYR A 108 11.05 -9.02 6.56
N LEU A 109 9.77 -8.66 6.41
CA LEU A 109 9.23 -7.39 6.88
C LEU A 109 9.26 -7.29 8.41
N ARG A 110 8.77 -8.31 9.11
CA ARG A 110 8.70 -8.33 10.58
C ARG A 110 10.07 -8.25 11.23
N ASP A 111 11.04 -9.01 10.74
CA ASP A 111 12.34 -9.16 11.40
C ASP A 111 13.24 -7.92 11.21
N ARG A 112 12.86 -7.00 10.31
CA ARG A 112 13.58 -5.76 10.01
C ARG A 112 12.87 -4.50 10.49
N TYR A 113 11.55 -4.52 10.60
CA TYR A 113 10.82 -3.41 11.18
C TYR A 113 11.17 -3.29 12.67
N PRO A 114 11.56 -2.11 13.17
CA PRO A 114 12.11 -1.96 14.51
C PRO A 114 11.03 -2.04 15.60
N GLU A 115 9.78 -1.73 15.24
CA GLU A 115 8.64 -1.65 16.17
C GLU A 115 7.64 -2.81 15.94
N THR A 116 6.35 -2.59 16.23
CA THR A 116 5.36 -3.66 16.13
C THR A 116 4.98 -3.93 14.67
N CYS A 117 5.34 -5.13 14.19
CA CYS A 117 4.94 -5.64 12.88
C CYS A 117 4.31 -7.04 12.99
N PHE A 118 3.13 -7.22 12.38
CA PHE A 118 2.48 -8.52 12.35
C PHE A 118 1.57 -8.70 11.13
N VAL A 119 1.32 -9.96 10.77
CA VAL A 119 0.37 -10.33 9.72
C VAL A 119 -0.99 -10.68 10.30
N VAL A 120 -2.05 -10.22 9.65
CA VAL A 120 -3.44 -10.58 9.93
C VAL A 120 -4.06 -11.17 8.66
N PRO A 121 -4.72 -12.35 8.74
CA PRO A 121 -5.60 -12.82 7.68
C PRO A 121 -6.78 -11.88 7.48
N GLU A 122 -7.15 -11.60 6.24
CA GLU A 122 -8.31 -10.77 5.93
C GLU A 122 -9.33 -11.57 5.13
N TRP A 123 -10.59 -11.57 5.58
CA TRP A 123 -11.70 -12.10 4.82
C TRP A 123 -12.35 -11.00 4.01
N LEU A 124 -12.59 -11.30 2.74
CA LEU A 124 -13.20 -10.41 1.77
C LEU A 124 -14.47 -11.06 1.25
N ARG A 125 -15.59 -10.37 1.36
CA ARG A 125 -16.86 -10.87 0.83
C ARG A 125 -17.03 -10.40 -0.61
N THR A 126 -17.13 -11.35 -1.54
CA THR A 126 -17.45 -11.07 -2.95
C THR A 126 -18.81 -11.67 -3.30
N PRO A 127 -19.44 -11.27 -4.42
CA PRO A 127 -20.71 -11.87 -4.84
C PRO A 127 -20.55 -13.40 -5.04
N GLY A 128 -21.17 -14.16 -4.13
CA GLY A 128 -21.21 -15.63 -4.22
C GLY A 128 -20.17 -16.37 -3.38
N GLU A 129 -19.09 -15.73 -2.92
CA GLU A 129 -18.00 -16.39 -2.17
C GLU A 129 -17.39 -15.51 -1.07
N VAL A 130 -16.60 -16.13 -0.21
CA VAL A 130 -15.73 -15.43 0.76
C VAL A 130 -14.31 -15.75 0.33
N GLN A 131 -13.58 -14.71 -0.06
CA GLN A 131 -12.18 -14.78 -0.38
C GLN A 131 -11.35 -14.46 0.86
N TYR A 132 -10.06 -14.76 0.80
CA TYR A 132 -9.12 -14.44 1.87
C TYR A 132 -7.86 -13.78 1.30
N GLY A 133 -7.22 -12.98 2.13
CA GLY A 133 -5.95 -12.34 1.86
C GLY A 133 -5.10 -12.25 3.12
N ALA A 134 -3.97 -11.57 2.99
CA ALA A 134 -3.05 -11.33 4.08
C ALA A 134 -2.61 -9.88 4.06
N ARG A 135 -2.58 -9.27 5.24
CA ARG A 135 -2.10 -7.91 5.40
C ARG A 135 -1.07 -7.85 6.51
N VAL A 136 0.07 -7.24 6.20
CA VAL A 136 1.11 -6.95 7.18
C VAL A 136 0.89 -5.53 7.66
N TYR A 137 0.82 -5.37 8.99
CA TYR A 137 0.64 -4.09 9.65
C TYR A 137 1.95 -3.65 10.29
N PHE A 138 2.16 -2.33 10.36
CA PHE A 138 3.30 -1.66 10.96
C PHE A 138 2.78 -0.57 11.91
N PHE A 139 3.24 -0.56 13.15
CA PHE A 139 2.86 0.42 14.19
C PHE A 139 4.10 0.93 14.93
N ALA A 140 4.12 2.18 15.39
CA ALA A 140 5.26 2.75 16.11
C ALA A 140 5.30 2.37 17.59
N ASP A 141 4.19 2.52 18.33
CA ASP A 141 4.14 2.28 19.78
C ASP A 141 2.93 1.42 20.17
N GLU A 142 1.73 2.02 20.16
CA GLU A 142 0.49 1.34 20.55
C GLU A 142 -0.12 0.58 19.36
N ALA A 143 0.02 -0.74 19.37
CA ALA A 143 -0.59 -1.61 18.38
C ALA A 143 -1.80 -2.36 18.95
N PRO A 144 -2.92 -2.47 18.22
CA PRO A 144 -4.00 -3.37 18.61
C PRO A 144 -3.52 -4.83 18.58
N ALA A 145 -4.20 -5.70 19.30
CA ALA A 145 -3.96 -7.12 19.18
C ALA A 145 -4.35 -7.61 17.77
N PRO A 146 -3.58 -8.50 17.12
CA PRO A 146 -3.94 -9.06 15.81
C PRO A 146 -5.34 -9.71 15.80
N ASP A 147 -5.73 -10.31 16.92
CA ASP A 147 -7.04 -10.94 17.08
C ASP A 147 -8.19 -9.91 17.12
N GLU A 148 -7.94 -8.69 17.61
CA GLU A 148 -8.95 -7.63 17.59
C GLU A 148 -9.30 -7.21 16.16
N ILE A 149 -8.28 -7.00 15.32
CA ILE A 149 -8.47 -6.64 13.91
C ILE A 149 -9.23 -7.76 13.20
N LEU A 150 -8.81 -9.01 13.42
CA LEU A 150 -9.43 -10.18 12.82
C LEU A 150 -10.90 -10.34 13.24
N ASP A 151 -11.21 -10.23 14.54
CA ASP A 151 -12.58 -10.36 15.04
C ASP A 151 -13.50 -9.30 14.44
N ARG A 152 -13.02 -8.06 14.30
CA ARG A 152 -13.80 -6.99 13.65
C ARG A 152 -13.99 -7.25 12.16
N ASN A 153 -12.98 -7.79 11.46
CA ASN A 153 -13.09 -8.20 10.06
C ASN A 153 -14.14 -9.32 9.87
N ILE A 154 -14.09 -10.37 10.72
CA ILE A 154 -15.05 -11.48 10.68
C ILE A 154 -16.47 -10.98 10.89
N ARG A 155 -16.71 -10.11 11.89
CA ARG A 155 -18.04 -9.52 12.12
C ARG A 155 -18.54 -8.73 10.92
N ALA A 156 -17.68 -7.90 10.31
CA ALA A 156 -18.06 -7.12 9.14
C ALA A 156 -18.46 -8.00 7.93
N VAL A 157 -17.78 -9.14 7.74
CA VAL A 157 -18.09 -10.12 6.68
C VAL A 157 -19.41 -10.84 6.93
N LEU A 158 -19.72 -11.16 8.20
CA LEU A 158 -20.96 -11.82 8.61
C LEU A 158 -22.17 -10.89 8.58
N ASP A 159 -22.03 -9.67 9.10
CA ASP A 159 -23.09 -8.68 9.23
C ASP A 159 -23.42 -7.95 7.91
N GLU A 160 -22.66 -8.22 6.85
CA GLU A 160 -22.79 -7.55 5.54
C GLU A 160 -22.65 -6.02 5.63
N SER A 161 -21.86 -5.55 6.60
CA SER A 161 -21.72 -4.13 6.92
C SER A 161 -20.23 -3.75 7.04
N PRO A 162 -19.56 -3.44 5.92
CA PRO A 162 -18.13 -3.14 5.93
C PRO A 162 -17.80 -1.83 6.65
N GLY A 163 -18.72 -0.86 6.67
CA GLY A 163 -18.42 0.51 7.13
C GLY A 163 -17.97 0.65 8.59
N ALA A 164 -18.30 -0.29 9.48
CA ALA A 164 -17.76 -0.26 10.84
C ALA A 164 -16.29 -0.71 10.91
N PHE A 165 -15.93 -1.72 10.11
CA PHE A 165 -14.56 -2.20 10.00
C PHE A 165 -13.69 -1.23 9.19
N ASP A 166 -14.21 -0.64 8.11
CA ASP A 166 -13.52 0.39 7.33
C ASP A 166 -13.18 1.61 8.21
N ARG A 167 -14.10 2.02 9.10
CA ARG A 167 -13.84 3.07 10.08
C ARG A 167 -12.72 2.73 11.04
N TYR A 168 -12.75 1.50 11.55
CA TYR A 168 -11.72 1.02 12.43
C TYR A 168 -10.36 0.97 11.73
N LEU A 169 -10.27 0.41 10.53
CA LEU A 169 -9.04 0.43 9.73
C LEU A 169 -8.53 1.85 9.46
N GLY A 170 -9.42 2.77 9.05
CA GLY A 170 -9.05 4.16 8.83
C GLY A 170 -8.43 4.81 10.07
N SER A 171 -8.98 4.52 11.26
CA SER A 171 -8.41 5.02 12.52
C SER A 171 -7.04 4.40 12.84
N LEU A 172 -6.84 3.11 12.57
CA LEU A 172 -5.53 2.45 12.74
C LEU A 172 -4.44 3.02 11.84
N HIS A 173 -4.82 3.54 10.67
CA HIS A 173 -3.90 4.17 9.72
C HIS A 173 -3.77 5.69 9.90
N GLY A 174 -4.52 6.29 10.83
CA GLY A 174 -4.55 7.73 11.04
C GLY A 174 -5.17 8.51 9.88
N TYR A 175 -6.04 7.87 9.08
CA TYR A 175 -6.74 8.56 8.01
C TYR A 175 -7.76 9.56 8.58
N PRO A 176 -7.89 10.77 7.98
CA PRO A 176 -8.86 11.74 8.44
C PRO A 176 -10.28 11.19 8.49
N GLU A 177 -10.99 11.41 9.60
CA GLU A 177 -12.37 10.93 9.78
C GLU A 177 -13.30 11.36 8.63
N CYS A 178 -13.11 12.57 8.08
CA CYS A 178 -13.84 13.07 6.89
C CYS A 178 -13.81 12.05 5.73
N CYS A 179 -12.62 11.54 5.41
CA CYS A 179 -12.39 10.62 4.30
C CYS A 179 -12.99 9.26 4.58
N VAL A 180 -12.79 8.78 5.80
CA VAL A 180 -13.28 7.48 6.24
C VAL A 180 -14.81 7.44 6.26
N ASP A 181 -15.46 8.46 6.84
CA ASP A 181 -16.92 8.55 6.88
C ASP A 181 -17.54 8.76 5.49
N TYR A 182 -16.87 9.53 4.63
CA TYR A 182 -17.29 9.70 3.24
C TYR A 182 -17.40 8.34 2.51
N TYR A 183 -16.39 7.47 2.66
CA TYR A 183 -16.40 6.14 2.05
C TYR A 183 -17.38 5.19 2.76
N ALA A 184 -17.41 5.17 4.09
CA ALA A 184 -18.31 4.31 4.86
C ALA A 184 -19.80 4.65 4.63
N GLY A 185 -20.11 5.92 4.31
CA GLY A 185 -21.47 6.38 4.00
C GLY A 185 -21.83 6.38 2.52
N ALA A 186 -20.89 6.10 1.62
CA ALA A 186 -21.12 6.20 0.18
C ALA A 186 -22.08 5.12 -0.32
N LYS A 187 -23.23 5.54 -0.86
CA LYS A 187 -24.14 4.64 -1.58
C LYS A 187 -23.55 4.30 -2.94
N ARG A 188 -23.08 3.06 -3.11
CA ARG A 188 -22.60 2.54 -4.40
C ARG A 188 -23.80 2.16 -5.26
N SER A 189 -23.90 2.74 -6.46
CA SER A 189 -24.89 2.33 -7.46
C SER A 189 -24.30 2.43 -8.86
N PRO A 190 -24.69 1.56 -9.82
CA PRO A 190 -24.18 1.64 -11.19
C PRO A 190 -24.52 2.96 -11.92
N ALA A 191 -25.50 3.71 -11.41
CA ALA A 191 -25.97 4.96 -12.01
C ALA A 191 -25.31 6.22 -11.40
N ALA A 192 -24.58 6.07 -10.30
CA ALA A 192 -23.87 7.16 -9.64
C ALA A 192 -22.37 7.01 -9.85
N GLU A 193 -21.68 8.14 -9.94
CA GLU A 193 -20.22 8.16 -9.92
C GLU A 193 -19.70 7.58 -8.59
N SER A 194 -18.71 6.70 -8.67
CA SER A 194 -18.14 6.05 -7.50
C SER A 194 -17.43 7.06 -6.58
N PRO A 195 -17.32 6.79 -5.27
CA PRO A 195 -16.50 7.63 -4.40
C PRO A 195 -15.03 7.69 -4.87
N GLU A 196 -14.48 6.60 -5.43
CA GLU A 196 -13.13 6.54 -5.99
C GLU A 196 -12.95 7.51 -7.17
N ALA A 197 -13.91 7.54 -8.10
CA ALA A 197 -13.94 8.47 -9.22
C ALA A 197 -13.96 9.93 -8.77
N ARG A 198 -14.81 10.25 -7.80
CA ARG A 198 -14.91 11.61 -7.24
C ARG A 198 -13.62 12.02 -6.55
N SER A 199 -12.95 11.09 -5.86
CA SER A 199 -11.68 11.33 -5.16
C SER A 199 -10.55 11.77 -6.10
N ILE A 200 -10.43 11.12 -7.26
CA ILE A 200 -9.38 11.44 -8.24
C ILE A 200 -9.72 12.62 -9.16
N ALA A 201 -11.01 12.97 -9.29
CA ALA A 201 -11.50 14.00 -10.21
C ALA A 201 -10.76 15.36 -10.12
N PRO A 202 -10.39 15.89 -8.93
CA PRO A 202 -9.68 17.18 -8.83
C PRO A 202 -8.30 17.22 -9.49
N LEU A 203 -7.71 16.06 -9.79
CA LEU A 203 -6.38 15.93 -10.41
C LEU A 203 -6.44 15.11 -11.71
N ALA A 204 -7.61 14.66 -12.15
CA ALA A 204 -7.72 13.75 -13.29
C ALA A 204 -7.39 14.42 -14.63
N ASP A 205 -7.62 15.73 -14.75
CA ASP A 205 -7.41 16.50 -15.99
C ASP A 205 -5.93 16.85 -16.27
N ILE A 206 -5.05 16.72 -15.28
CA ILE A 206 -3.60 16.88 -15.48
C ILE A 206 -2.89 15.59 -15.89
N VAL A 207 -3.60 14.45 -15.91
CA VAL A 207 -3.04 13.18 -16.34
C VAL A 207 -2.85 13.20 -17.85
N ASP A 208 -1.62 13.02 -18.32
CA ASP A 208 -1.35 12.75 -19.71
C ASP A 208 -1.71 11.29 -20.05
N GLU A 209 -2.97 11.08 -20.46
CA GLU A 209 -3.49 9.75 -20.77
C GLU A 209 -2.74 9.04 -21.90
N GLU A 210 -2.08 9.77 -22.82
CA GLU A 210 -1.30 9.15 -23.91
C GLU A 210 -0.06 8.44 -23.37
N ARG A 211 0.43 8.85 -22.19
CA ARG A 211 1.58 8.26 -21.50
C ARG A 211 1.20 7.19 -20.48
N VAL A 212 -0.08 7.01 -20.17
CA VAL A 212 -0.56 5.97 -19.23
C VAL A 212 -0.73 4.63 -19.96
N HIS A 213 0.09 3.65 -19.59
CA HIS A 213 0.11 2.35 -20.24
C HIS A 213 -0.53 1.32 -19.30
N GLY A 214 -1.85 1.21 -19.31
CA GLY A 214 -2.63 0.31 -18.42
C GLY A 214 -2.43 -1.20 -18.65
N GLY A 215 -1.36 -1.63 -19.31
CA GLY A 215 -1.04 -3.03 -19.58
C GLY A 215 0.43 -3.32 -19.91
N ALA A 216 1.34 -2.35 -19.80
CA ALA A 216 2.77 -2.54 -19.97
C ALA A 216 3.56 -1.50 -19.16
N PRO A 217 4.77 -1.82 -18.66
CA PRO A 217 5.63 -0.84 -18.01
C PRO A 217 5.90 0.35 -18.95
N SER A 218 5.63 1.56 -18.48
CA SER A 218 5.95 2.79 -19.20
C SER A 218 7.42 3.15 -19.02
N SER A 219 8.08 3.58 -20.10
CA SER A 219 9.41 4.20 -20.02
C SER A 219 9.34 5.68 -19.62
N SER A 220 8.15 6.28 -19.69
CA SER A 220 7.94 7.68 -19.33
C SER A 220 8.12 7.89 -17.83
N SER A 221 8.64 9.05 -17.45
CA SER A 221 8.66 9.43 -16.04
C SER A 221 7.25 9.80 -15.56
N VAL A 222 6.96 9.51 -14.30
CA VAL A 222 5.73 9.94 -13.63
C VAL A 222 5.59 11.47 -13.65
N THR A 223 6.70 12.22 -13.73
CA THR A 223 6.66 13.69 -13.88
C THR A 223 6.15 14.13 -15.26
N GLU A 224 6.35 13.30 -16.28
CA GLU A 224 5.84 13.55 -17.64
C GLU A 224 4.38 13.11 -17.77
N ILE A 225 3.92 12.16 -16.95
CA ILE A 225 2.52 11.73 -16.87
C ILE A 225 1.68 12.73 -16.08
N LEU A 226 2.26 13.34 -15.03
CA LEU A 226 1.60 14.34 -14.18
C LEU A 226 2.36 15.67 -14.17
N PRO A 227 2.40 16.39 -15.31
CA PRO A 227 3.00 17.72 -15.37
C PRO A 227 2.30 18.66 -14.38
N GLY A 228 3.09 19.39 -13.60
CA GLY A 228 2.55 20.37 -12.64
C GLY A 228 1.76 19.76 -11.48
N PHE A 229 1.92 18.46 -11.16
CA PHE A 229 1.17 17.78 -10.08
C PHE A 229 1.10 18.62 -8.78
N PHE A 230 2.23 19.11 -8.29
CA PHE A 230 2.30 19.88 -7.04
C PHE A 230 1.84 21.35 -7.16
N GLU A 231 1.41 21.81 -8.34
CA GLU A 231 0.78 23.13 -8.51
C GLU A 231 -0.65 23.14 -7.94
N ARG A 232 -1.24 21.95 -7.73
CA ARG A 232 -2.55 21.77 -7.10
C ARG A 232 -2.38 21.32 -5.65
N PRO A 233 -2.95 22.04 -4.66
CA PRO A 233 -2.87 21.64 -3.25
C PRO A 233 -3.43 20.24 -2.97
N GLN A 234 -4.39 19.78 -3.77
CA GLN A 234 -5.02 18.45 -3.65
C GLN A 234 -4.03 17.30 -3.78
N SER A 235 -2.88 17.53 -4.43
CA SER A 235 -1.83 16.52 -4.63
C SER A 235 -1.27 15.97 -3.32
N TYR A 236 -1.21 16.79 -2.27
CA TYR A 236 -0.78 16.33 -0.94
C TYR A 236 -1.79 15.39 -0.28
N ALA A 237 -3.05 15.35 -0.69
CA ALA A 237 -4.04 14.46 -0.07
C ALA A 237 -3.78 12.96 -0.33
N PHE A 238 -2.93 12.63 -1.32
CA PHE A 238 -2.55 11.25 -1.68
C PHE A 238 -1.25 10.81 -0.97
N PHE A 239 -1.22 10.94 0.35
CA PHE A 239 -0.03 10.71 1.18
C PHE A 239 0.24 9.24 1.55
N ALA A 240 -0.68 8.33 1.22
CA ALA A 240 -0.62 6.91 1.60
C ALA A 240 -0.95 6.00 0.43
N HIS A 241 -0.27 4.85 0.34
CA HIS A 241 -0.56 3.86 -0.68
C HIS A 241 -1.97 3.25 -0.51
N ALA A 242 -2.70 3.09 -1.61
CA ALA A 242 -4.08 2.58 -1.63
C ALA A 242 -5.10 3.36 -0.76
N PHE A 243 -4.83 4.64 -0.46
CA PHE A 243 -5.76 5.56 0.16
C PHE A 243 -6.46 6.44 -0.88
N TYR A 244 -7.76 6.64 -0.72
CA TYR A 244 -8.52 7.63 -1.48
C TYR A 244 -9.02 8.74 -0.54
N PRO A 245 -8.58 10.00 -0.73
CA PRO A 245 -9.12 11.11 0.04
C PRO A 245 -10.57 11.43 -0.39
N GLU A 246 -11.39 11.92 0.53
CA GLU A 246 -12.60 12.65 0.16
C GLU A 246 -12.21 13.82 -0.77
N PRO A 247 -12.99 14.10 -1.84
CA PRO A 247 -12.65 15.14 -2.79
C PRO A 247 -12.45 16.48 -2.07
N GLU A 248 -11.30 17.10 -2.31
CA GLU A 248 -10.95 18.38 -1.71
C GLU A 248 -10.92 18.40 -0.16
N CYS A 249 -10.78 17.27 0.56
CA CYS A 249 -10.75 17.30 2.03
C CYS A 249 -9.49 18.03 2.56
N ASP A 250 -9.71 19.14 3.26
CA ASP A 250 -8.68 19.98 3.89
C ASP A 250 -7.84 19.22 4.93
N ALA A 251 -8.46 18.29 5.67
CA ALA A 251 -7.75 17.49 6.66
C ALA A 251 -6.72 16.56 5.98
N ALA A 252 -7.11 15.85 4.92
CA ALA A 252 -6.20 15.00 4.16
C ALA A 252 -5.03 15.78 3.55
N ARG A 253 -5.30 16.99 3.02
CA ARG A 253 -4.22 17.86 2.51
C ARG A 253 -3.25 18.26 3.60
N ARG A 254 -3.72 18.71 4.77
CA ARG A 254 -2.84 19.13 5.87
C ARG A 254 -2.02 17.97 6.42
N THR A 255 -2.64 16.81 6.64
CA THR A 255 -1.94 15.58 7.03
C THR A 255 -0.86 15.22 6.00
N GLY A 256 -1.20 15.29 4.71
CA GLY A 256 -0.23 14.99 3.67
C GLY A 256 0.89 15.99 3.50
N VAL A 257 0.68 17.28 3.79
CA VAL A 257 1.77 18.28 3.85
C VAL A 257 2.71 17.96 5.00
N SER A 258 2.19 17.63 6.19
CA SER A 258 2.99 17.22 7.35
C SER A 258 3.86 16.00 7.02
N ILE A 259 3.24 14.94 6.47
CA ILE A 259 3.97 13.74 6.02
C ILE A 259 5.02 14.08 4.95
N TYR A 260 4.69 14.94 3.98
CA TYR A 260 5.63 15.34 2.93
C TYR A 260 6.85 16.04 3.52
N GLU A 261 6.64 17.01 4.40
CA GLU A 261 7.71 17.79 5.03
C GLU A 261 8.61 16.86 5.87
N THR A 262 8.03 16.02 6.73
CA THR A 262 8.76 15.07 7.57
C THR A 262 9.55 14.05 6.75
N LEU A 263 8.96 13.47 5.69
CA LEU A 263 9.70 12.54 4.81
C LEU A 263 10.83 13.26 4.05
N ALA A 264 10.63 14.51 3.65
CA ALA A 264 11.63 15.29 2.91
C ALA A 264 12.81 15.76 3.78
N GLU A 265 12.69 15.71 5.11
CA GLU A 265 13.83 15.91 6.02
C GLU A 265 14.79 14.73 6.02
N SER A 266 14.27 13.51 5.79
CA SER A 266 15.03 12.25 5.89
C SER A 266 15.39 11.64 4.53
N LEU A 267 14.66 11.97 3.47
CA LEU A 267 14.81 11.38 2.13
C LEU A 267 14.99 12.47 1.05
N PRO A 268 15.56 12.14 -0.12
CA PRO A 268 15.58 13.05 -1.26
C PRO A 268 14.18 13.51 -1.63
N GLU A 269 13.96 14.83 -1.72
CA GLU A 269 12.64 15.42 -2.00
C GLU A 269 12.04 14.90 -3.33
N SER A 270 12.88 14.57 -4.32
CA SER A 270 12.44 13.96 -5.58
C SER A 270 11.72 12.61 -5.36
N LEU A 271 12.28 11.74 -4.52
CA LEU A 271 11.70 10.45 -4.19
C LEU A 271 10.37 10.62 -3.44
N VAL A 272 10.32 11.54 -2.48
CA VAL A 272 9.08 11.86 -1.73
C VAL A 272 8.01 12.38 -2.70
N ARG A 273 8.38 13.26 -3.63
CA ARG A 273 7.46 13.77 -4.65
C ARG A 273 6.90 12.67 -5.55
N ASP A 274 7.75 11.74 -5.98
CA ASP A 274 7.34 10.65 -6.86
C ASP A 274 6.47 9.63 -6.13
N TYR A 275 6.71 9.39 -4.84
CA TYR A 275 5.82 8.61 -4.01
C TYR A 275 4.39 9.16 -3.96
N PHE A 276 4.21 10.47 -3.76
CA PHE A 276 2.87 11.09 -3.79
C PHE A 276 2.22 11.01 -5.18
N ARG A 277 3.00 11.22 -6.26
CA ARG A 277 2.51 11.04 -7.63
C ARG A 277 2.07 9.61 -7.90
N VAL A 278 2.86 8.63 -7.46
CA VAL A 278 2.56 7.20 -7.65
C VAL A 278 1.35 6.80 -6.81
N ASN A 279 1.17 7.31 -5.59
CA ASN A 279 -0.03 7.06 -4.79
C ASN A 279 -1.30 7.55 -5.50
N PHE A 280 -1.27 8.76 -6.07
CA PHE A 280 -2.36 9.24 -6.92
C PHE A 280 -2.54 8.37 -8.16
N GLY A 281 -1.45 8.05 -8.87
CA GLY A 281 -1.47 7.23 -10.07
C GLY A 281 -2.03 5.83 -9.84
N TRP A 282 -1.70 5.21 -8.71
CA TRP A 282 -2.23 3.93 -8.27
C TRP A 282 -3.75 4.00 -8.09
N SER A 283 -4.23 4.99 -7.34
CA SER A 283 -5.66 5.25 -7.17
C SER A 283 -6.37 5.54 -8.52
N TYR A 284 -5.72 6.28 -9.41
CA TYR A 284 -6.23 6.54 -10.76
C TYR A 284 -6.37 5.26 -11.60
N LEU A 285 -5.39 4.35 -11.54
CA LEU A 285 -5.41 3.08 -12.27
C LEU A 285 -6.41 2.08 -11.70
N LEU A 286 -6.54 1.99 -10.37
CA LEU A 286 -7.51 1.13 -9.71
C LEU A 286 -8.94 1.53 -10.06
N GLU A 287 -9.25 2.83 -10.02
CA GLU A 287 -10.56 3.36 -10.41
C GLU A 287 -10.92 2.97 -11.86
N ARG A 288 -9.97 3.14 -12.79
CA ARG A 288 -10.17 2.77 -14.20
C ARG A 288 -10.36 1.27 -14.40
N SER A 289 -9.63 0.45 -13.65
CA SER A 289 -9.74 -1.03 -13.72
C SER A 289 -11.11 -1.50 -13.23
N ALA A 290 -11.57 -0.93 -12.10
CA ALA A 290 -12.91 -1.17 -11.57
C ALA A 290 -14.02 -0.78 -12.57
N ARG A 291 -13.90 0.37 -13.26
CA ARG A 291 -14.83 0.76 -14.33
C ARG A 291 -14.90 -0.25 -15.47
N ARG A 292 -13.78 -0.87 -15.80
CA ARG A 292 -13.66 -1.86 -16.88
C ARG A 292 -14.09 -3.27 -16.45
N ARG A 293 -14.46 -3.47 -15.17
CA ARG A 293 -14.73 -4.79 -14.56
C ARG A 293 -13.59 -5.78 -14.78
N VAL A 294 -12.36 -5.26 -14.83
CA VAL A 294 -11.16 -6.07 -14.79
C VAL A 294 -10.62 -5.90 -13.39
N ASP A 295 -10.78 -6.94 -12.56
CA ASP A 295 -10.16 -6.98 -11.23
C ASP A 295 -8.67 -7.24 -11.41
N CYS A 296 -7.93 -6.20 -11.82
CA CYS A 296 -6.49 -6.24 -11.94
C CYS A 296 -5.86 -5.18 -11.06
N VAL A 297 -5.02 -5.65 -10.13
CA VAL A 297 -4.00 -4.82 -9.47
C VAL A 297 -3.16 -4.17 -10.58
N PRO A 298 -2.90 -2.84 -10.54
CA PRO A 298 -2.07 -2.19 -11.53
C PRO A 298 -0.71 -2.87 -11.67
N GLU A 299 -0.32 -3.21 -12.90
CA GLU A 299 1.00 -3.76 -13.17
C GLU A 299 2.10 -2.75 -12.78
N PRO A 300 3.23 -3.20 -12.20
CA PRO A 300 4.38 -2.34 -11.95
C PRO A 300 4.76 -1.56 -13.21
N GLY A 301 4.92 -0.25 -13.07
CA GLY A 301 5.27 0.64 -14.19
C GLY A 301 4.09 1.10 -15.06
N ALA A 302 2.86 0.65 -14.79
CA ALA A 302 1.68 1.10 -15.55
C ALA A 302 1.42 2.63 -15.44
N PHE A 303 2.00 3.26 -14.41
CA PHE A 303 1.92 4.70 -14.16
C PHE A 303 3.33 5.32 -14.06
N GLY A 304 4.13 5.12 -15.11
CA GLY A 304 5.50 5.65 -15.20
C GLY A 304 6.53 4.73 -14.59
N ARG A 305 7.81 4.95 -14.92
CA ARG A 305 8.92 4.10 -14.46
C ARG A 305 9.04 4.07 -12.93
N GLU A 306 8.73 5.16 -12.24
CA GLU A 306 8.86 5.34 -10.80
C GLU A 306 7.87 4.46 -10.04
N HIS A 307 6.69 4.20 -10.62
CA HIS A 307 5.78 3.19 -10.11
C HIS A 307 6.45 1.80 -10.04
N ALA A 308 7.24 1.44 -11.05
CA ALA A 308 7.99 0.18 -11.05
C ALA A 308 9.16 0.23 -10.06
N LEU A 309 9.90 1.33 -10.02
CA LEU A 309 11.06 1.49 -9.14
C LEU A 309 10.68 1.38 -7.66
N LEU A 310 9.50 1.86 -7.24
CA LEU A 310 9.05 1.74 -5.85
C LEU A 310 8.81 0.28 -5.38
N TYR A 311 8.86 -0.72 -6.27
CA TYR A 311 8.91 -2.14 -5.88
C TYR A 311 10.32 -2.62 -5.47
N LEU A 312 11.37 -1.86 -5.76
CA LEU A 312 12.73 -2.13 -5.31
C LEU A 312 12.91 -1.71 -3.84
N PRO A 313 13.85 -2.33 -3.10
CA PRO A 313 14.28 -1.85 -1.81
C PRO A 313 14.63 -0.37 -1.82
N LEU A 314 14.21 0.39 -0.80
CA LEU A 314 14.50 1.82 -0.66
C LEU A 314 16.01 2.10 -0.75
N GLN A 315 16.86 1.23 -0.20
CA GLN A 315 18.32 1.32 -0.32
C GLN A 315 18.77 1.44 -1.78
N ILE A 316 18.20 0.64 -2.69
CA ILE A 316 18.56 0.67 -4.12
C ILE A 316 18.12 2.01 -4.74
N LEU A 317 16.95 2.53 -4.35
CA LEU A 317 16.48 3.83 -4.82
C LEU A 317 17.43 4.96 -4.39
N LEU A 318 17.86 4.94 -3.12
CA LEU A 318 18.78 5.93 -2.57
C LEU A 318 20.18 5.86 -3.18
N GLU A 319 20.70 4.64 -3.42
CA GLU A 319 22.03 4.45 -4.02
C GLU A 319 22.08 4.83 -5.50
N THR A 320 21.05 4.49 -6.26
CA THR A 320 21.04 4.71 -7.72
C THR A 320 20.73 6.15 -8.08
N GLY A 321 20.06 6.90 -7.19
CA GLY A 321 19.55 8.22 -7.50
C GLY A 321 18.53 8.23 -8.64
N VAL A 322 18.02 7.05 -9.02
CA VAL A 322 17.05 6.88 -10.09
C VAL A 322 15.67 6.96 -9.45
N TYR A 323 15.09 8.15 -9.60
CA TYR A 323 13.69 8.47 -9.37
C TYR A 323 13.28 9.26 -10.62
#